data_AF-A0A850KS09-F1
#
_entry.id   AF-A0A850KS09-F1
#
_cell.length_a   1.000
_cell.length_b   1.000
_cell.length_c   1.000
_cell.angle_alpha   90.00
_cell.angle_beta   90.00
_cell.angle_gamma   90.00
#
_symmetry.space_group_name_H-M   'P 1'
#
loop_
_entity.id
_entity.type
_entity.pdbx_description
1 polymer ?
#
loop_
_entity_poly.entity_id
_entity_poly.type
_entity_poly.pdbx_seq_one_letter_code
_entity_poly.pdbx_strand_id
1 'polypeptide(L)'
;MVFGDDFRDILQYFRDRRGTQVYNRKADVSPLVLKQYLPWVSLVEPVWDCDGRIVDARVTLHGSAVAAAYTDNTHKCVREVHQPHVADRIIASMQYAADSKGAVIGVSEERAVEPHVRLNILYLPLSKDDEIINLFFSYVRLDPLD
;
A
#
# COMPACT_ATOMS: atom_id res chain seq x y z
N MET A 1 -11.23 11.52 -11.33
CA MET A 1 -10.84 11.55 -9.91
C MET A 1 -9.48 12.21 -9.84
N VAL A 2 -9.34 13.30 -9.08
CA VAL A 2 -8.04 13.96 -8.89
C VAL A 2 -7.49 13.43 -7.57
N PHE A 3 -6.52 12.52 -7.64
CA PHE A 3 -5.75 12.15 -6.46
C PHE A 3 -4.91 13.36 -6.03
N GLY A 4 -4.74 13.56 -4.73
CA GLY A 4 -4.02 14.74 -4.24
C GLY A 4 -2.54 14.75 -4.60
N ASP A 5 -1.89 15.88 -4.30
CA ASP A 5 -0.49 16.12 -4.67
C ASP A 5 0.47 15.12 -3.98
N ASP A 6 0.11 14.58 -2.82
CA ASP A 6 0.82 13.50 -2.13
C ASP A 6 1.02 12.25 -3.01
N PHE A 7 -0.04 11.74 -3.63
CA PHE A 7 0.06 10.59 -4.54
C PHE A 7 0.97 10.91 -5.72
N ARG A 8 0.83 12.11 -6.30
CA ARG A 8 1.67 12.55 -7.42
C ARG A 8 3.14 12.59 -7.01
N ASP A 9 3.44 13.20 -5.87
CA ASP A 9 4.80 13.38 -5.37
C ASP A 9 5.46 12.03 -5.05
N ILE A 10 4.74 11.14 -4.39
CA ILE A 10 5.22 9.79 -4.08
C ILE A 10 5.49 9.00 -5.37
N LEU A 11 4.54 8.99 -6.29
CA LEU A 11 4.68 8.27 -7.57
C LEU A 11 5.83 8.84 -8.41
N GLN A 12 5.98 10.17 -8.46
CA GLN A 12 7.05 10.83 -9.17
C GLN A 12 8.41 10.48 -8.55
N TYR A 13 8.52 10.54 -7.22
CA TYR A 13 9.72 10.13 -6.50
C TYR A 13 10.15 8.69 -6.84
N PHE A 14 9.23 7.73 -6.77
CA PHE A 14 9.56 6.33 -7.06
C PHE A 14 9.88 6.11 -8.53
N ARG A 15 9.19 6.80 -9.45
CA ARG A 15 9.50 6.77 -10.88
C ARG A 15 10.94 7.23 -11.15
N ASP A 16 11.36 8.33 -10.54
CA ASP A 16 12.71 8.88 -10.72
C ASP A 16 13.78 7.96 -10.13
N ARG A 17 13.49 7.28 -9.02
CA ARG A 17 14.41 6.30 -8.40
C ARG A 17 14.51 4.99 -9.16
N ARG A 18 13.40 4.52 -9.75
CA ARG A 18 13.34 3.25 -10.47
C ARG A 18 14.23 3.25 -11.70
N GLY A 19 14.31 4.38 -12.41
CA GLY A 19 15.03 4.49 -13.67
C GLY A 19 14.49 3.48 -14.69
N THR A 20 15.34 2.54 -15.13
CA THR A 20 15.01 1.52 -16.13
C THR A 20 14.58 0.17 -15.54
N GLN A 21 14.56 0.02 -14.21
CA GLN A 21 14.14 -1.23 -13.55
C GLN A 21 12.62 -1.44 -13.71
N VAL A 22 12.18 -2.69 -13.62
CA VAL A 22 10.74 -3.02 -13.64
C VAL A 22 10.08 -2.53 -12.35
N TYR A 23 10.72 -2.79 -11.21
CA TYR A 23 10.24 -2.47 -9.88
C TYR A 23 11.22 -1.56 -9.14
N ASN A 24 10.68 -0.80 -8.19
CA ASN A 24 11.51 -0.15 -7.18
C ASN A 24 12.04 -1.17 -6.18
N ARG A 25 13.11 -0.82 -5.48
CA ARG A 25 13.69 -1.63 -4.40
C ARG A 25 13.31 -1.07 -3.04
N LYS A 26 13.40 -1.88 -2.00
CA LYS A 26 13.28 -1.39 -0.60
C LYS A 26 14.27 -0.24 -0.31
N ALA A 27 15.47 -0.29 -0.89
CA ALA A 27 16.47 0.76 -0.74
C ALA A 27 16.04 2.12 -1.34
N ASP A 28 15.07 2.12 -2.26
CA ASP A 28 14.53 3.36 -2.82
C ASP A 28 13.56 4.06 -1.85
N VAL A 29 13.09 3.37 -0.82
CA VAL A 29 12.23 3.96 0.22
C VAL A 29 13.13 4.78 1.16
N SER A 30 13.33 6.06 0.86
CA SER A 30 14.15 6.96 1.68
C SER A 30 13.33 7.62 2.78
N PRO A 31 13.58 7.32 4.08
CA PRO A 31 12.86 7.96 5.18
C PRO A 31 13.09 9.48 5.22
N LEU A 32 14.27 9.94 4.79
CA LEU A 32 14.61 11.36 4.77
C LEU A 32 13.73 12.13 3.77
N VAL A 33 13.54 11.58 2.57
CA VAL A 33 12.73 12.22 1.52
C VAL A 33 11.24 12.07 1.79
N LEU A 34 10.82 10.87 2.23
CA LEU A 34 9.42 10.54 2.44
C LEU A 34 8.90 10.91 3.84
N LYS A 35 9.68 11.65 4.64
CA LYS A 35 9.42 11.90 6.08
C LYS A 35 7.99 12.34 6.39
N GLN A 36 7.40 13.19 5.54
CA GLN A 36 6.06 13.73 5.76
C GLN A 36 4.95 12.71 5.51
N TYR A 37 5.24 11.67 4.72
CA TYR A 37 4.31 10.59 4.40
C TYR A 37 4.43 9.41 5.36
N LEU A 38 5.59 9.23 6.02
CA LEU A 38 5.89 8.07 6.87
C LEU A 38 4.81 7.72 7.90
N PRO A 39 4.15 8.67 8.58
CA PRO A 39 3.07 8.33 9.53
C PRO A 39 1.92 7.55 8.88
N TRP A 40 1.73 7.70 7.57
CA TRP A 40 0.66 7.10 6.78
C TRP A 40 1.13 5.95 5.88
N VAL A 41 2.40 5.53 6.01
CA VAL A 41 2.99 4.46 5.20
C VAL A 41 2.94 3.14 5.92
N SER A 42 2.66 2.07 5.19
CA SER A 42 2.84 0.69 5.64
C SER A 42 3.77 -0.06 4.70
N LEU A 43 4.53 -1.01 5.24
CA LEU A 43 5.25 -2.00 4.42
C LEU A 43 4.53 -3.34 4.56
N VAL A 44 4.26 -3.98 3.43
CA VAL A 44 3.44 -5.19 3.39
C VAL A 44 4.14 -6.28 2.59
N GLU A 45 4.40 -7.43 3.20
CA GLU A 45 4.98 -8.59 2.53
C GLU A 45 3.86 -9.48 1.98
N PRO A 46 3.78 -9.72 0.65
CA PRO A 46 2.79 -10.61 0.08
C PRO A 46 3.08 -12.07 0.47
N VAL A 47 2.02 -12.85 0.71
CA VAL A 47 2.07 -14.31 0.87
C VAL A 47 1.60 -14.93 -0.43
N TRP A 48 2.51 -15.61 -1.12
CA TRP A 48 2.26 -16.24 -2.41
C TRP A 48 1.87 -17.71 -2.24
N ASP A 49 1.00 -18.20 -3.11
CA ASP A 49 0.82 -19.64 -3.33
C ASP A 49 1.75 -20.18 -4.43
N CYS A 50 1.61 -21.47 -4.76
CA CYS A 50 2.41 -22.13 -5.79
C CYS A 50 2.06 -21.69 -7.22
N ASP A 51 0.89 -21.07 -7.42
CA ASP A 51 0.41 -20.60 -8.72
C ASP A 51 0.79 -19.12 -8.97
N GLY A 52 1.55 -18.52 -8.04
CA GLY A 52 1.97 -17.13 -8.13
C GLY A 52 0.84 -16.14 -7.83
N ARG A 53 -0.17 -16.54 -7.05
CA ARG A 53 -1.22 -15.65 -6.55
C ARG A 53 -0.94 -15.22 -5.12
N ILE A 54 -1.25 -13.97 -4.82
CA ILE A 54 -1.25 -13.44 -3.46
C ILE A 54 -2.48 -13.99 -2.75
N VAL A 55 -2.27 -14.84 -1.74
CA VAL A 55 -3.36 -15.43 -0.94
C VAL A 55 -3.61 -14.67 0.36
N ASP A 56 -2.60 -13.94 0.84
CA ASP A 56 -2.66 -13.06 2.00
C ASP A 56 -1.49 -12.06 1.95
N ALA A 57 -1.38 -11.17 2.92
CA ALA A 57 -0.25 -10.27 3.05
C ALA A 57 0.02 -9.92 4.51
N ARG A 58 1.29 -9.79 4.90
CA ARG A 58 1.72 -9.46 6.27
C ARG A 58 2.18 -8.02 6.36
N VAL A 59 1.61 -7.25 7.29
CA VAL A 59 2.06 -5.88 7.55
C VAL A 59 3.36 -5.95 8.37
N THR A 60 4.49 -5.52 7.81
CA THR A 60 5.80 -5.55 8.51
C THR A 60 6.17 -4.21 9.14
N LEU A 61 5.56 -3.13 8.66
CA LEU A 61 5.64 -1.81 9.24
C LEU A 61 4.26 -1.17 9.11
N HIS A 62 3.76 -0.58 10.20
CA HIS A 62 2.51 0.17 10.19
C HIS A 62 2.80 1.60 10.68
N GLY A 63 2.57 2.59 9.83
CA GLY A 63 2.78 4.00 10.16
C GLY A 63 1.91 4.42 11.34
N SER A 64 2.41 5.31 12.18
CA SER A 64 1.76 5.69 13.44
C SER A 64 0.37 6.29 13.26
N ALA A 65 0.14 7.06 12.19
CA ALA A 65 -1.17 7.61 11.88
C ALA A 65 -2.14 6.56 11.32
N VAL A 66 -1.63 5.60 10.52
CA VAL A 66 -2.45 4.46 10.06
C VAL A 66 -2.86 3.59 11.25
N ALA A 67 -1.92 3.28 12.15
CA ALA A 67 -2.17 2.50 13.35
C ALA A 67 -3.18 3.19 14.29
N ALA A 68 -3.10 4.51 14.43
CA ALA A 68 -4.07 5.29 15.20
C ALA A 68 -5.47 5.26 14.59
N ALA A 69 -5.58 5.21 13.25
CA ALA A 69 -6.86 5.20 12.55
C ALA A 69 -7.51 3.80 12.47
N TYR A 70 -6.72 2.73 12.33
CA TYR A 70 -7.22 1.39 11.96
C TYR A 70 -6.76 0.24 12.88
N THR A 71 -6.25 0.57 14.07
CA THR A 71 -5.57 -0.36 15.00
C THR A 71 -4.19 -0.80 14.49
N ASP A 72 -3.24 -0.97 15.41
CA ASP A 72 -1.91 -1.48 15.04
C ASP A 72 -1.96 -2.95 14.62
N ASN A 73 -1.62 -3.18 13.35
CA ASN A 73 -1.61 -4.48 12.69
C ASN A 73 -0.20 -4.95 12.35
N THR A 74 0.83 -4.32 12.90
CA THR A 74 2.22 -4.73 12.68
C THR A 74 2.41 -6.21 13.03
N HIS A 75 3.09 -6.93 12.13
CA HIS A 75 3.34 -8.38 12.12
C HIS A 75 2.13 -9.30 11.96
N LYS A 76 0.92 -8.76 11.77
CA LYS A 76 -0.30 -9.55 11.51
C LYS A 76 -0.57 -9.67 10.02
N CYS A 77 -1.28 -10.73 9.65
CA CYS A 77 -1.76 -10.91 8.28
C CYS A 77 -3.05 -10.10 8.03
N VAL A 78 -3.26 -9.65 6.80
CA VAL A 78 -4.43 -8.86 6.39
C VAL A 78 -5.73 -9.61 6.70
N ARG A 79 -5.77 -10.92 6.46
CA ARG A 79 -6.95 -11.75 6.78
C ARG A 79 -7.20 -11.97 8.27
N GLU A 80 -6.19 -11.77 9.13
CA GLU A 80 -6.35 -11.89 10.60
C GLU A 80 -7.05 -10.68 11.21
N VAL A 81 -6.90 -9.51 10.60
CA VAL A 81 -7.29 -8.21 11.21
C VAL A 81 -8.45 -7.52 10.52
N HIS A 82 -8.76 -7.91 9.28
CA HIS A 82 -9.83 -7.29 8.50
C HIS A 82 -10.99 -8.26 8.29
N GLN A 83 -12.20 -7.69 8.13
CA GLN A 83 -13.35 -8.47 7.68
C GLN A 83 -13.07 -9.10 6.31
N PRO A 84 -13.61 -10.30 5.99
CA PRO A 84 -13.23 -11.05 4.79
C PRO A 84 -13.28 -10.23 3.49
N HIS A 85 -14.37 -9.48 3.26
CA HIS A 85 -14.52 -8.68 2.05
C HIS A 85 -13.53 -7.51 1.95
N VAL A 86 -13.08 -6.96 3.09
CA VAL A 86 -12.04 -5.92 3.12
C VAL A 86 -10.68 -6.53 2.79
N ALA A 87 -10.37 -7.69 3.41
CA ALA A 87 -9.14 -8.42 3.13
C ALA A 87 -9.05 -8.82 1.65
N ASP A 88 -10.14 -9.34 1.07
CA ASP A 88 -10.20 -9.73 -0.33
C ASP A 88 -9.95 -8.54 -1.27
N ARG A 89 -10.48 -7.36 -0.95
CA ARG A 89 -10.24 -6.13 -1.73
C ARG A 89 -8.79 -5.66 -1.65
N ILE A 90 -8.17 -5.72 -0.46
CA ILE A 90 -6.76 -5.37 -0.27
C ILE A 90 -5.88 -6.31 -1.10
N ILE A 91 -6.10 -7.62 -0.96
CA ILE A 91 -5.36 -8.66 -1.67
C ILE A 91 -5.55 -8.53 -3.19
N ALA A 92 -6.78 -8.30 -3.66
CA ALA A 92 -7.05 -8.07 -5.08
C ALA A 92 -6.33 -6.83 -5.63
N SER A 93 -6.24 -5.75 -4.85
CA SER A 93 -5.51 -4.53 -5.24
C SER A 93 -4.01 -4.79 -5.37
N MET A 94 -3.43 -5.55 -4.43
CA MET A 94 -2.03 -5.96 -4.46
C MET A 94 -1.76 -6.92 -5.63
N GLN A 95 -2.65 -7.88 -5.88
CA GLN A 95 -2.55 -8.78 -7.02
C GLN A 95 -2.60 -8.01 -8.34
N TYR A 96 -3.51 -7.05 -8.47
CA TYR A 96 -3.60 -6.21 -9.66
C TYR A 96 -2.35 -5.36 -9.87
N ALA A 97 -1.75 -4.83 -8.81
CA ALA A 97 -0.46 -4.12 -8.87
C ALA A 97 0.68 -5.04 -9.32
N ALA A 98 0.68 -6.30 -8.87
CA ALA A 98 1.63 -7.30 -9.32
C ALA A 98 1.46 -7.64 -10.80
N ASP A 99 0.23 -7.95 -11.23
CA ASP A 99 -0.09 -8.34 -12.61
C ASP A 99 0.22 -7.21 -13.60
N SER A 100 -0.08 -5.97 -13.23
CA SER A 100 0.18 -4.77 -14.06
C SER A 100 1.63 -4.27 -13.99
N LYS A 101 2.45 -4.84 -13.10
CA LYS A 101 3.83 -4.40 -12.81
C LYS A 101 3.90 -2.90 -12.48
N GLY A 102 2.90 -2.40 -11.76
CA GLY A 102 2.65 -0.99 -11.62
C GLY A 102 2.04 -0.62 -10.28
N ALA A 103 2.12 0.66 -9.95
CA ALA A 103 1.46 1.18 -8.78
C ALA A 103 -0.06 1.27 -9.01
N VAL A 104 -0.84 0.95 -7.99
CA VAL A 104 -2.31 0.94 -8.04
C VAL A 104 -2.85 1.77 -6.90
N ILE A 105 -3.90 2.54 -7.14
CA ILE A 105 -4.62 3.26 -6.09
C ILE A 105 -5.99 2.62 -5.91
N GLY A 106 -6.19 1.96 -4.77
CA GLY A 106 -7.50 1.49 -4.33
C GLY A 106 -8.27 2.63 -3.68
N VAL A 107 -9.59 2.68 -3.92
CA VAL A 107 -10.46 3.70 -3.34
C VAL A 107 -11.66 3.03 -2.70
N SER A 108 -12.00 3.46 -1.49
CA SER A 108 -13.20 3.02 -0.81
C SER A 108 -13.78 4.14 0.05
N GLU A 109 -15.09 4.10 0.28
CA GLU A 109 -15.78 5.04 1.16
C GLU A 109 -16.22 4.29 2.42
N GLU A 110 -15.97 4.88 3.58
CA GLU A 110 -16.52 4.47 4.86
C GLU A 110 -17.60 5.49 5.26
N ARG A 111 -18.84 4.99 5.37
CA ARG A 111 -20.04 5.79 5.67
C ARG A 111 -20.79 5.26 6.89
N ALA A 112 -20.29 4.20 7.53
CA ALA A 112 -20.91 3.64 8.73
C ALA A 112 -20.52 4.38 10.01
N VAL A 113 -19.45 5.19 9.98
CA VAL A 113 -18.92 5.93 11.13
C VAL A 113 -18.63 7.36 10.74
N GLU A 114 -18.99 8.31 11.61
CA GLU A 114 -18.70 9.74 11.44
C GLU A 114 -17.31 10.11 12.01
N PRO A 115 -16.54 10.99 11.33
CA PRO A 115 -16.87 11.59 10.04
C PRO A 115 -16.77 10.56 8.91
N HIS A 116 -17.65 10.68 7.91
CA HIS A 116 -17.54 9.85 6.70
C HIS A 116 -16.23 10.17 5.98
N VAL A 117 -15.53 9.12 5.53
CA VAL A 117 -14.23 9.27 4.89
C VAL A 117 -14.11 8.46 3.62
N ARG A 118 -13.41 9.02 2.64
CA ARG A 118 -12.86 8.29 1.50
C ARG A 118 -11.44 7.90 1.82
N LEU A 119 -11.23 6.59 1.84
CA LEU A 119 -9.94 5.95 1.98
C LEU A 119 -9.34 5.72 0.60
N ASN A 120 -8.19 6.34 0.34
CA ASN A 120 -7.38 6.10 -0.85
C ASN A 120 -6.09 5.40 -0.41
N ILE A 121 -5.75 4.28 -1.05
CA ILE A 121 -4.55 3.51 -0.71
C ILE A 121 -3.74 3.27 -1.97
N LEU A 122 -2.52 3.80 -1.99
CA LEU A 122 -1.51 3.47 -2.99
C LEU A 122 -0.85 2.14 -2.61
N TYR A 123 -0.81 1.18 -3.52
CA TYR A 123 0.00 -0.02 -3.45
C TYR A 123 1.08 0.06 -4.52
N LEU A 124 2.34 0.15 -4.10
CA LEU A 124 3.50 0.20 -4.99
C LEU A 124 4.36 -1.05 -4.80
N PRO A 125 4.52 -1.89 -5.83
CA PRO A 125 5.30 -3.12 -5.72
C PRO A 125 6.80 -2.84 -5.66
N LEU A 126 7.48 -3.54 -4.76
CA LEU A 126 8.93 -3.50 -4.58
C LEU A 126 9.53 -4.89 -4.77
N SER A 127 10.69 -4.94 -5.42
CA SER A 127 11.43 -6.17 -5.67
C SER A 127 12.91 -6.02 -5.28
N LYS A 128 13.51 -7.11 -4.79
CA LYS A 128 14.95 -7.23 -4.56
C LYS A 128 15.73 -7.64 -5.81
N ASP A 129 15.11 -8.43 -6.68
CA ASP A 129 15.71 -9.08 -7.86
C ASP A 129 15.17 -8.55 -9.20
N ASP A 130 14.24 -7.60 -9.16
CA ASP A 130 13.51 -7.05 -10.31
C ASP A 130 12.54 -8.03 -11.00
N GLU A 131 12.33 -9.21 -10.41
CA GLU A 131 11.46 -10.26 -10.95
C GLU A 131 10.28 -10.54 -10.02
N ILE A 132 10.56 -10.78 -8.74
CA ILE A 132 9.59 -11.19 -7.73
C ILE A 132 9.29 -10.01 -6.82
N ILE A 133 8.00 -9.73 -6.61
CA ILE A 133 7.57 -8.72 -5.65
C ILE A 133 7.62 -9.35 -4.25
N ASN A 134 8.53 -8.85 -3.42
CA ASN A 134 8.73 -9.34 -2.05
C ASN A 134 8.24 -8.33 -1.01
N LEU A 135 7.84 -7.14 -1.42
CA LEU A 135 7.34 -6.10 -0.53
C LEU A 135 6.44 -5.14 -1.31
N PHE A 136 5.47 -4.56 -0.64
CA PHE A 136 4.70 -3.43 -1.11
C PHE A 136 4.96 -2.24 -0.19
N PHE A 137 5.19 -1.08 -0.80
CA PHE A 137 5.02 0.20 -0.15
C PHE A 137 3.54 0.58 -0.26
N SER A 138 2.88 0.76 0.88
CA SER A 138 1.50 1.22 0.94
C SER A 138 1.44 2.63 1.52
N TYR A 139 0.71 3.54 0.88
CA TYR A 139 0.44 4.88 1.42
C TYR A 139 -1.06 5.10 1.53
N VAL A 140 -1.49 5.53 2.71
CA VAL A 140 -2.90 5.74 3.05
C VAL A 140 -3.22 7.22 3.12
N ARG A 141 -4.32 7.64 2.49
CA ARG A 141 -4.86 8.98 2.62
C ARG A 141 -6.36 8.89 2.95
N LEU A 142 -6.78 9.65 3.96
CA LEU A 142 -8.17 9.83 4.33
C LEU A 142 -8.63 11.21 3.87
N ASP A 143 -9.61 11.24 2.98
CA ASP A 143 -10.30 12.47 2.59
C ASP A 143 -11.68 12.49 3.26
N PRO A 144 -12.12 13.63 3.83
CA PRO A 144 -13.52 13.79 4.24
C PRO A 144 -14.47 13.56 3.07
N LEU A 145 -15.60 12.89 3.35
CA LEU A 145 -16.75 12.85 2.44
C LEU A 145 -17.74 13.92 2.91
N ASP A 146 -17.74 15.06 2.21
CA ASP A 146 -18.76 16.11 2.38
C ASP A 146 -20.18 15.56 2.16
#